data_AF-A0AAP0F768-F1
#
_entry.id   AF-A0AAP0F768-F1
#
_cell.length_a   1.000
_cell.length_b   1.000
_cell.length_c   1.000
_cell.angle_alpha   90.00
_cell.angle_beta   90.00
_cell.angle_gamma   90.00
#
_symmetry.space_group_name_H-M   'P 1'
#
loop_
_entity.id
_entity.type
_entity.pdbx_description
1 polymer ?
#
loop_
_entity_poly.entity_id
_entity_poly.type
_entity_poly.pdbx_seq_one_letter_code
_entity_poly.pdbx_strand_id
1 'polypeptide(L)'
;MRRASRRTQSGSNMAYSHCLEPDWLPHVEAIIDVVSDGNCGYRCIASGLRLADDVDGWRIVRRRMYDEIIGYEDLWREVLGSSFEASRMRCIAQRSKMGHLSKNG
;
A
#
# COMPACT_ATOMS: atom_id res chain seq x y z
N MET A 1 8.49 -28.90 -7.76
CA MET A 1 8.94 -27.71 -8.51
C MET A 1 7.71 -26.91 -8.95
N ARG A 2 7.35 -25.82 -8.26
CA ARG A 2 6.21 -24.97 -8.66
C ARG A 2 6.75 -23.82 -9.51
N ARG A 3 6.32 -23.77 -10.77
CA ARG A 3 6.61 -22.64 -11.68
C ARG A 3 6.02 -21.37 -11.08
N ALA A 4 6.87 -20.47 -10.61
CA ALA A 4 6.49 -19.08 -10.40
C ALA A 4 6.16 -18.51 -11.79
N SER A 5 4.88 -18.24 -12.03
CA SER A 5 4.44 -17.49 -13.19
C SER A 5 5.04 -16.10 -13.07
N ARG A 6 6.10 -15.84 -13.85
CA ARG A 6 6.62 -14.50 -14.08
C ARG A 6 5.50 -13.70 -14.74
N ARG A 7 4.72 -12.97 -13.94
CA ARG A 7 3.95 -11.84 -14.47
C ARG A 7 4.95 -10.70 -14.61
N THR A 8 5.61 -10.68 -15.76
CA THR A 8 6.19 -9.45 -16.29
C THR A 8 5.02 -8.47 -16.48
N GLN A 9 4.78 -7.56 -15.54
CA GLN A 9 4.01 -6.35 -15.81
C GLN A 9 4.90 -5.40 -16.61
N SER A 10 5.11 -5.77 -17.88
CA SER A 10 5.55 -4.85 -18.92
C SER A 10 4.29 -4.40 -19.64
N GLY A 11 3.96 -3.13 -19.52
CA GLY A 11 2.81 -2.50 -20.15
C GLY A 11 2.10 -1.56 -19.19
N SER A 12 2.45 -0.27 -19.24
CA SER A 12 1.61 0.80 -18.72
C SER A 12 0.20 0.64 -19.28
N ASN A 13 -0.77 0.37 -18.40
CA ASN A 13 -2.14 0.18 -18.83
C ASN A 13 -2.84 1.54 -18.91
N MET A 14 -2.72 2.22 -20.05
CA MET A 14 -3.41 3.50 -20.29
C MET A 14 -4.94 3.33 -20.49
N ALA A 15 -5.52 2.16 -20.19
CA ALA A 15 -6.96 1.93 -20.28
C ALA A 15 -7.80 2.96 -19.51
N TYR A 16 -7.26 3.54 -18.42
CA TYR A 16 -7.94 4.55 -17.60
C TYR A 16 -7.57 5.99 -17.97
N SER A 17 -6.86 6.22 -19.07
CA SER A 17 -6.53 7.58 -19.55
C SER A 17 -7.78 8.46 -19.74
N HIS A 18 -8.88 7.86 -20.17
CA HIS A 18 -10.18 8.54 -20.32
C HIS A 18 -10.81 9.01 -18.99
N CYS A 19 -10.30 8.55 -17.83
CA CYS A 19 -10.72 9.01 -16.51
C CYS A 19 -9.95 10.23 -16.01
N LEU A 20 -8.89 10.64 -16.72
CA LEU A 20 -8.03 11.77 -16.35
C LEU A 20 -8.41 13.00 -17.18
N GLU A 21 -8.23 14.19 -16.61
CA GLU A 21 -8.32 15.44 -17.37
C GLU A 21 -7.34 15.37 -18.55
N PRO A 22 -7.76 15.69 -19.80
CA PRO A 22 -6.89 15.56 -20.97
C PRO A 22 -5.55 16.30 -20.82
N ASP A 23 -5.56 17.44 -20.15
CA ASP A 23 -4.37 18.26 -19.89
C ASP A 23 -3.37 17.59 -18.95
N TRP A 24 -3.77 16.56 -18.19
CA TRP A 24 -2.88 15.82 -17.30
C TRP A 24 -2.17 14.68 -18.01
N LEU A 25 -2.74 14.15 -19.10
CA LEU A 25 -2.20 12.98 -19.82
C LEU A 25 -0.73 13.13 -20.24
N PRO A 26 -0.26 14.29 -20.73
CA PRO A 26 1.16 14.48 -21.04
C PRO A 26 2.09 14.36 -19.83
N HIS A 27 1.56 14.49 -18.61
CA HIS A 27 2.31 14.44 -17.35
C HIS A 27 2.17 13.09 -16.63
N VAL A 28 1.45 12.12 -17.19
CA VAL A 28 1.22 10.81 -16.58
C VAL A 28 2.22 9.81 -17.16
N GLU A 29 3.18 9.39 -16.34
CA GLU A 29 4.20 8.41 -16.76
C GLU A 29 3.63 6.99 -16.89
N ALA A 30 2.75 6.59 -15.97
CA ALA A 30 2.13 5.28 -15.97
C ALA A 30 0.85 5.25 -15.12
N ILE A 31 -0.08 4.37 -15.50
CA ILE A 31 -1.20 3.94 -14.66
C ILE A 31 -0.90 2.50 -14.24
N ILE A 32 -0.88 2.26 -12.93
CA ILE A 32 -0.48 0.98 -12.34
C ILE A 32 -1.68 0.34 -11.66
N ASP A 33 -2.09 -0.81 -12.19
CA ASP A 33 -3.16 -1.62 -11.61
C ASP A 33 -2.63 -2.44 -10.42
N VAL A 34 -3.02 -2.06 -9.21
CA VAL A 34 -2.76 -2.84 -8.00
C VAL A 34 -3.90 -3.82 -7.72
N VAL A 35 -3.61 -4.88 -6.95
CA VAL A 35 -4.63 -5.84 -6.51
C VAL A 35 -5.73 -5.11 -5.73
N SER A 36 -6.98 -5.23 -6.17
CA SER A 36 -8.18 -4.62 -5.59
C SER A 36 -8.66 -5.36 -4.34
N ASP A 37 -7.80 -5.46 -3.32
CA ASP A 37 -8.13 -6.01 -2.00
C ASP A 37 -8.23 -4.90 -0.93
N GLY A 38 -8.51 -5.26 0.32
CA GLY A 38 -8.52 -4.32 1.45
C GLY A 38 -7.16 -3.69 1.79
N ASN A 39 -6.12 -3.95 1.01
CA ASN A 39 -4.79 -3.35 1.13
C ASN A 39 -4.40 -2.49 -0.09
N CYS A 40 -5.30 -2.30 -1.06
CA CYS A 40 -5.01 -1.61 -2.33
C CYS A 40 -4.33 -0.24 -2.12
N GLY A 41 -4.80 0.57 -1.16
CA GLY A 41 -4.16 1.85 -0.82
C GLY A 41 -2.69 1.71 -0.40
N TYR A 42 -2.36 0.71 0.43
CA TYR A 42 -0.97 0.45 0.82
C TYR A 42 -0.13 -0.09 -0.35
N ARG A 43 -0.76 -0.85 -1.27
CA ARG A 43 -0.10 -1.35 -2.48
C ARG A 43 0.21 -0.21 -3.45
N CYS A 44 -0.69 0.77 -3.61
CA CYS A 44 -0.43 1.97 -4.42
C CYS A 44 0.81 2.71 -3.92
N ILE A 45 0.89 2.97 -2.61
CA ILE A 45 2.03 3.65 -2.01
C ILE A 45 3.31 2.81 -2.14
N ALA A 46 3.25 1.50 -1.90
CA ALA A 46 4.41 0.62 -2.06
C ALA A 46 4.96 0.62 -3.50
N SER A 47 4.06 0.60 -4.50
CA SER A 47 4.41 0.68 -5.91
C SER A 47 5.07 2.02 -6.25
N GLY A 48 4.48 3.14 -5.82
CA GLY A 48 5.05 4.49 -6.04
C GLY A 48 6.42 4.67 -5.38
N LEU A 49 6.63 4.08 -4.21
CA LEU A 49 7.92 4.09 -3.50
C LEU A 49 8.91 3.05 -4.04
N ARG A 50 8.56 2.27 -5.06
CA ARG A 50 9.36 1.17 -5.62
C ARG A 50 9.82 0.19 -4.53
N LEU A 51 8.98 -0.02 -3.51
CA LEU A 51 9.19 -1.00 -2.44
C LEU A 51 8.83 -2.40 -2.99
N ALA A 52 9.73 -2.89 -3.86
CA ALA A 52 9.84 -4.22 -4.47
C ALA A 52 8.55 -5.00 -4.76
N ASP A 53 8.30 -5.28 -6.04
CA ASP A 53 7.13 -6.03 -6.55
C ASP A 53 7.10 -7.52 -6.11
N ASP A 54 8.18 -8.03 -5.51
CA ASP A 54 8.35 -9.42 -5.04
C ASP A 54 8.31 -9.58 -3.50
N VAL A 55 8.43 -8.48 -2.76
CA VAL A 55 8.31 -8.43 -1.31
C VAL A 55 6.96 -7.82 -0.97
N ASP A 56 6.34 -8.23 0.14
CA ASP A 56 5.12 -7.61 0.64
C ASP A 56 5.34 -6.14 1.11
N GLY A 57 5.84 -5.24 0.25
CA GLY A 57 6.16 -3.84 0.56
C GLY A 57 4.97 -3.05 1.09
N TRP A 58 3.76 -3.40 0.67
CA TRP A 58 2.51 -2.89 1.22
C TRP A 58 2.36 -3.20 2.73
N ARG A 59 2.94 -4.29 3.25
CA ARG A 59 2.99 -4.56 4.71
C ARG A 59 3.95 -3.61 5.42
N ILE A 60 5.07 -3.25 4.80
CA ILE A 60 6.02 -2.27 5.35
C ILE A 60 5.33 -0.91 5.44
N VAL A 61 4.66 -0.47 4.37
CA VAL A 61 3.88 0.78 4.36
C VAL A 61 2.83 0.76 5.47
N ARG A 62 2.02 -0.31 5.54
CA ARG A 62 0.98 -0.44 6.58
C ARG A 62 1.56 -0.42 8.00
N ARG A 63 2.69 -1.09 8.22
CA ARG A 63 3.39 -1.10 9.51
C ARG A 63 3.89 0.28 9.89
N ARG A 64 4.53 1.01 8.97
CA ARG A 64 5.01 2.37 9.22
C ARG A 64 3.87 3.34 9.48
N MET A 65 2.76 3.23 8.74
CA MET A 65 1.55 4.02 9.00
C MET A 65 0.98 3.74 10.39
N TYR A 66 0.98 2.49 10.83
CA TYR A 66 0.59 2.15 12.19
C TYR A 66 1.52 2.80 13.23
N ASP A 67 2.82 2.62 13.07
CA ASP A 67 3.84 3.14 14.00
C ASP A 67 3.77 4.68 14.10
N GLU A 68 3.50 5.36 12.99
CA GLU A 68 3.26 6.82 12.91
C GLU A 68 2.01 7.25 13.69
N ILE A 69 0.87 6.56 13.48
CA ILE A 69 -0.40 6.88 14.16
C ILE A 69 -0.26 6.73 15.68
N ILE A 70 0.41 5.67 16.15
CA ILE A 70 0.61 5.46 17.59
C ILE A 70 1.70 6.35 18.19
N GLY A 71 2.70 6.74 17.38
CA GLY A 71 3.79 7.59 17.82
C GLY A 71 3.35 9.04 18.02
N TYR A 72 2.32 9.47 17.28
CA TYR A 72 1.81 10.83 17.30
C TYR A 72 0.28 10.84 17.43
N GLU A 73 -0.27 10.09 18.40
CA GLU A 73 -1.73 9.95 18.55
C GLU A 73 -2.43 11.30 18.67
N ASP A 74 -1.89 12.26 19.43
CA ASP A 74 -2.52 13.57 19.64
C ASP A 74 -2.68 14.34 18.33
N LEU A 75 -1.63 14.39 17.51
CA LEU A 75 -1.66 15.00 16.18
C LEU A 75 -2.70 14.31 15.29
N TRP A 76 -2.69 12.99 15.25
CA TRP A 76 -3.60 12.25 14.38
C TRP A 76 -5.04 12.25 14.89
N ARG A 77 -5.29 12.44 16.19
CA ARG A 77 -6.63 12.66 16.75
C ARG A 77 -7.19 14.00 16.33
N GLU A 78 -6.36 15.04 16.26
CA GLU A 78 -6.75 16.35 15.72
C GLU A 78 -7.10 16.24 14.23
N VAL A 79 -6.23 15.61 13.43
CA VAL A 79 -6.40 15.48 11.98
C VAL A 79 -7.59 14.57 11.60
N LEU A 80 -7.73 13.43 12.28
CA LEU A 80 -8.72 12.39 11.92
C LEU A 80 -10.03 12.52 12.68
N GLY A 81 -10.05 13.27 13.79
CA GLY A 81 -11.21 13.42 14.66
C GLY A 81 -11.83 12.08 15.06
N SER A 82 -13.14 11.94 14.83
CA SER A 82 -13.91 10.73 15.14
C SER A 82 -13.47 9.49 14.37
N SER A 83 -12.71 9.64 13.27
CA SER A 83 -12.22 8.52 12.46
C SER A 83 -10.90 7.93 12.97
N PHE A 84 -10.28 8.53 13.98
CA PHE A 84 -8.97 8.12 14.50
C PHE A 84 -8.92 6.63 14.87
N GLU A 85 -9.83 6.15 15.72
CA GLU A 85 -9.80 4.76 16.18
C GLU A 85 -10.03 3.77 15.02
N ALA A 86 -10.90 4.13 14.07
CA ALA A 86 -11.13 3.30 12.89
C ALA A 86 -9.86 3.22 12.00
N SER A 87 -9.17 4.34 11.81
CA SER A 87 -7.90 4.40 11.06
C SER A 87 -6.78 3.61 11.73
N ARG A 88 -6.66 3.74 13.06
CA ARG A 88 -5.74 2.96 13.88
C ARG A 88 -6.02 1.46 13.76
N MET A 89 -7.28 1.04 13.90
CA MET A 89 -7.68 -0.37 13.77
C MET A 89 -7.45 -0.94 12.37
N ARG A 90 -7.67 -0.15 11.32
CA ARG A 90 -7.33 -0.54 9.94
C ARG A 90 -5.85 -0.79 9.75
N CYS A 91 -4.97 -0.12 10.48
CA CYS A 91 -3.54 -0.38 10.42
C CYS A 91 -3.13 -1.63 11.23
N ILE A 92 -3.82 -1.92 12.35
CA ILE A 92 -3.50 -3.01 13.30
C ILE A 92 -3.75 -4.44 12.76
N ALA A 93 -4.77 -4.65 11.91
CA ALA A 93 -5.37 -5.97 11.64
C ALA A 93 -4.47 -7.09 11.03
N GLN A 94 -3.14 -6.93 10.98
CA GLN A 94 -2.19 -7.98 10.55
C GLN A 94 -1.12 -8.36 11.57
N ARG A 95 -1.06 -7.70 12.74
CA ARG A 95 -0.02 -7.99 13.75
C ARG A 95 -0.02 -9.45 14.21
N SER A 96 -1.18 -10.11 14.20
CA SER A 96 -1.33 -11.53 14.58
C SER A 96 -0.70 -12.54 13.59
N LYS A 97 -0.28 -12.12 12.38
CA LYS A 97 0.35 -13.01 11.40
C LYS A 97 1.86 -12.79 11.20
N MET A 98 2.41 -11.65 11.63
CA MET A 98 3.86 -11.37 11.52
C MET A 98 4.69 -11.81 12.73
N GLY A 99 4.06 -12.13 13.87
CA GLY A 99 4.75 -12.63 15.07
C GLY A 99 5.38 -14.02 14.95
N HIS A 100 5.26 -14.69 13.80
CA HIS A 100 5.77 -16.05 13.59
C HIS A 100 7.09 -16.14 12.82
N LEU A 101 7.71 -15.01 12.46
CA LEU A 101 8.98 -14.98 11.70
C LEU A 101 10.17 -14.41 12.48
N SER A 102 10.09 -14.34 13.81
CA SER A 102 11.21 -13.92 14.66
C SER A 102 11.41 -14.89 15.83
N LYS A 103 11.66 -16.16 15.51
CA LYS A 103 12.35 -17.11 16.38
C LYS A 103 13.12 -18.06 15.48
N ASN A 104 14.34 -17.68 15.13
CA ASN A 104 15.44 -18.57 14.71
C ASN A 104 16.69 -17.69 14.60
N GLY A 105 17.35 -17.54 15.74
CA GLY A 105 18.68 -16.99 15.95
C GLY A 105 19.18 -17.62 17.24
#